data_AF-A0A4R3JYJ7-F1
#
_entry.id   AF-A0A4R3JYJ7-F1
#
_cell.length_a   1.000
_cell.length_b   1.000
_cell.length_c   1.000
_cell.angle_alpha   90.00
_cell.angle_beta   90.00
_cell.angle_gamma   90.00
#
_symmetry.space_group_name_H-M   'P 1'
#
loop_
_entity.id
_entity.type
_entity.pdbx_description
1 polymer ?
#
loop_
_entity_poly.entity_id
_entity_poly.type
_entity_poly.pdbx_seq_one_letter_code
_entity_poly.pdbx_strand_id
1 'polypeptide(L)'
;MTLRLIDSREALAALVAQPPGSQGNPLSKVRFALSHLPDEENDRLSKQCNRLIIACGCGAGAATAIAAAGVYAAVATHSDWGAEYSPWAHLVLGAAAFFFCGLTGKLIGLAISRHRLRKLLLQALDQTEKYAPAALSDVPTAHP
;
A
#
# COMPACT_ATOMS: atom_id res chain seq x y z
N MET A 1 9.89 33.73 -17.65
CA MET A 1 9.19 32.44 -17.54
C MET A 1 9.06 32.14 -16.04
N THR A 2 7.93 32.51 -15.46
CA THR A 2 7.69 32.50 -14.00
C THR A 2 7.30 31.09 -13.57
N LEU A 3 8.23 30.38 -12.91
CA LEU A 3 7.94 29.14 -12.20
C LEU A 3 7.03 29.47 -11.01
N ARG A 4 5.72 29.26 -11.18
CA ARG A 4 4.78 29.29 -10.06
C ARG A 4 5.15 28.14 -9.12
N LEU A 5 5.64 28.48 -7.93
CA LEU A 5 5.64 27.60 -6.77
C LEU A 5 4.18 27.24 -6.49
N ILE A 6 3.75 26.09 -7.01
CA ILE A 6 2.47 25.51 -6.62
C ILE A 6 2.64 25.09 -5.17
N ASP A 7 1.84 25.69 -4.30
CA ASP A 7 1.85 25.44 -2.87
C ASP A 7 1.60 23.93 -2.66
N SER A 8 2.48 23.26 -1.92
CA SER A 8 2.50 21.81 -1.74
C SER A 8 1.15 21.26 -1.27
N ARG A 9 0.35 22.09 -0.60
CA ARG A 9 -1.03 21.79 -0.18
C ARG A 9 -2.03 21.71 -1.34
N GLU A 10 -1.94 22.60 -2.32
CA GLU A 10 -2.82 22.57 -3.51
C GLU A 10 -2.51 21.37 -4.40
N ALA A 11 -1.23 21.02 -4.53
CA ALA A 11 -0.81 19.82 -5.26
C ALA A 11 -1.33 18.54 -4.59
N LEU A 12 -1.30 18.47 -3.25
CA LEU A 12 -1.87 17.37 -2.48
C LEU A 12 -3.39 17.31 -2.59
N ALA A 13 -4.07 18.46 -2.51
CA ALA A 13 -5.52 18.53 -2.67
C ALA A 13 -5.97 18.10 -4.08
N ALA A 14 -5.24 18.48 -5.13
CA ALA A 14 -5.51 18.07 -6.50
C ALA A 14 -5.30 16.57 -6.72
N LEU A 15 -4.26 15.99 -6.11
CA LEU A 15 -4.02 14.53 -6.13
C LEU A 15 -5.10 13.74 -5.39
N VAL A 16 -5.62 14.28 -4.28
CA VAL A 16 -6.70 13.65 -3.50
C VAL A 16 -8.06 13.81 -4.18
N ALA A 17 -8.28 14.91 -4.91
CA ALA A 17 -9.52 15.18 -5.62
C ALA A 17 -9.68 14.37 -6.92
N GLN A 18 -8.64 13.68 -7.38
CA GLN A 18 -8.69 12.95 -8.64
C GLN A 18 -9.50 11.65 -8.47
N PRO A 19 -10.66 11.52 -9.15
CA PRO A 19 -11.57 10.41 -8.92
C PRO A 19 -10.92 9.08 -9.32
N PRO A 20 -11.01 8.04 -8.47
CA PRO A 20 -10.49 6.72 -8.80
C PRO A 20 -11.29 6.15 -9.98
N GLY A 21 -10.67 6.06 -11.16
CA GLY A 21 -11.28 5.43 -12.34
C GLY A 21 -11.32 6.24 -13.64
N SER A 22 -10.63 7.38 -13.75
CA SER A 22 -10.47 8.07 -15.04
C SER A 22 -9.76 7.14 -16.05
N GLN A 23 -10.51 6.66 -17.04
CA GLN A 23 -10.17 5.56 -17.97
C GLN A 23 -8.99 5.82 -18.92
N GLY A 24 -8.25 6.92 -18.76
CA GLY A 24 -7.10 7.26 -19.60
C GLY A 24 -5.73 7.13 -18.93
N ASN A 25 -5.64 6.80 -17.64
CA ASN A 25 -4.37 6.90 -16.92
C ASN A 25 -3.93 5.55 -16.33
N PRO A 26 -2.89 4.89 -16.85
CA PRO A 26 -2.32 3.71 -16.22
C PRO A 26 -1.78 4.14 -14.86
N LEU A 27 -2.51 3.82 -13.78
CA LEU A 27 -2.12 3.97 -12.36
C LEU A 27 -1.13 5.12 -12.15
N SER A 28 -1.64 6.34 -11.94
CA SER A 28 -0.85 7.57 -11.73
C SER A 28 0.49 7.27 -11.05
N LYS A 29 1.55 7.14 -11.86
CA LYS A 29 2.88 6.77 -11.37
C LYS A 29 3.33 7.91 -10.48
N VAL A 30 3.48 7.64 -9.19
CA VAL A 30 4.10 8.58 -8.26
C VAL A 30 5.55 8.72 -8.71
N ARG A 31 5.93 9.96 -9.07
CA ARG A 31 7.31 10.34 -9.38
C ARG A 31 7.77 11.36 -8.36
N PHE A 32 8.82 11.03 -7.62
CA PHE A 32 9.48 11.98 -6.74
C PHE A 32 10.45 12.84 -7.56
N ALA A 33 10.40 14.15 -7.34
CA ALA A 33 11.31 15.13 -7.93
C ALA A 33 11.90 15.98 -6.81
N LEU A 34 12.57 15.32 -5.85
CA LEU A 34 13.21 15.99 -4.72
C LEU A 34 14.56 16.52 -5.20
N SER A 35 14.69 17.85 -5.26
CA SER A 35 15.86 18.55 -5.82
C SER A 35 17.17 18.30 -5.08
N HIS A 36 17.11 17.81 -3.84
CA HIS A 36 18.27 17.52 -3.00
C HIS A 36 18.73 16.05 -3.08
N LEU A 37 17.97 15.19 -3.77
CA LEU A 37 18.30 13.78 -3.95
C LEU A 37 18.80 13.54 -5.38
N PRO A 38 19.78 12.65 -5.60
CA PRO A 38 20.20 12.26 -6.93
C PRO A 38 19.06 11.56 -7.68
N ASP A 39 19.02 11.74 -9.01
CA ASP A 39 17.94 11.21 -9.87
C ASP A 39 17.75 9.69 -9.72
N GLU A 40 18.84 8.94 -9.54
CA GLU A 40 18.79 7.49 -9.32
C GLU A 40 18.00 7.11 -8.07
N GLU A 41 18.12 7.89 -7.00
CA GLU A 41 17.46 7.64 -5.72
C GLU A 41 15.98 8.06 -5.77
N ASN A 42 15.70 9.19 -6.42
CA ASN A 42 14.34 9.60 -6.78
C ASN A 42 13.60 8.53 -7.59
N ASP A 43 14.28 7.94 -8.59
CA ASP A 43 13.73 6.85 -9.41
C ASP A 43 13.51 5.57 -8.60
N ARG A 44 14.45 5.22 -7.71
CA ARG A 44 14.33 4.06 -6.82
C ARG A 44 13.14 4.19 -5.88
N LEU A 45 12.98 5.34 -5.23
CA LEU A 45 11.85 5.65 -4.35
C LEU A 45 10.52 5.61 -5.12
N SER A 46 10.49 6.20 -6.32
CA SER A 46 9.32 6.19 -7.20
C SER A 46 8.91 4.77 -7.57
N LYS A 47 9.87 3.91 -7.95
CA LYS A 47 9.61 2.49 -8.25
C LYS A 47 9.08 1.73 -7.02
N GLN A 48 9.66 1.96 -5.84
CA GLN A 48 9.22 1.31 -4.61
C GLN A 48 7.80 1.73 -4.20
N CYS A 49 7.49 3.03 -4.28
CA CYS A 49 6.19 3.58 -3.93
C CYS A 49 5.11 3.06 -4.90
N ASN A 50 5.39 3.09 -6.22
CA ASN A 50 4.48 2.55 -7.23
C ASN A 50 4.23 1.04 -7.04
N ARG A 51 5.26 0.26 -6.69
CA ARG A 51 5.10 -1.17 -6.39
C ARG A 51 4.19 -1.40 -5.17
N LEU A 52 4.29 -0.55 -4.15
CA LEU A 52 3.47 -0.63 -2.93
C LEU A 52 2.02 -0.19 -3.16
N ILE A 53 1.80 0.82 -4.00
CA ILE A 53 0.46 1.29 -4.38
C ILE A 53 -0.31 0.20 -5.13
N ILE A 54 0.39 -0.55 -5.99
CA ILE A 54 -0.21 -1.64 -6.79
C ILE A 54 -0.39 -2.93 -5.96
N ALA A 55 0.21 -3.03 -4.77
CA ALA A 55 0.11 -4.22 -3.95
C ALA A 55 -1.30 -4.36 -3.33
N CYS A 56 -2.17 -5.13 -4.02
CA CYS A 56 -3.57 -5.38 -3.63
C CYS A 56 -3.76 -6.33 -2.43
N GLY A 57 -2.69 -6.84 -1.82
CA GLY A 57 -2.78 -7.87 -0.77
C GLY A 57 -3.25 -9.24 -1.27
N CYS A 58 -3.40 -9.43 -2.58
CA CYS A 58 -3.95 -10.65 -3.19
C CYS A 58 -3.13 -11.90 -2.84
N GLY A 59 -1.80 -11.80 -2.78
CA GLY A 59 -0.93 -12.90 -2.38
C GLY A 59 -1.13 -13.35 -0.93
N ALA A 60 -1.30 -12.40 0.01
CA ALA A 60 -1.57 -12.72 1.41
C ALA A 60 -2.96 -13.35 1.60
N GLY A 61 -3.97 -12.85 0.88
CA GLY A 61 -5.31 -13.44 0.85
C GLY A 61 -5.32 -14.88 0.32
N ALA A 62 -4.59 -15.14 -0.77
CA ALA A 62 -4.50 -16.49 -1.32
C ALA A 62 -3.79 -17.46 -0.36
N ALA A 63 -2.67 -17.06 0.24
CA ALA A 63 -1.92 -17.90 1.18
C ALA A 63 -2.73 -18.26 2.43
N THR A 64 -3.44 -17.29 3.00
CA THR A 64 -4.29 -17.51 4.18
C THR A 64 -5.51 -18.39 3.86
N ALA A 65 -6.12 -18.22 2.69
CA ALA A 65 -7.24 -19.07 2.26
C ALA A 65 -6.80 -20.54 2.04
N ILE A 66 -5.63 -20.76 1.43
CA ILE A 66 -5.05 -22.10 1.26
C ILE A 66 -4.72 -22.74 2.62
N ALA A 67 -4.09 -21.98 3.52
CA ALA A 67 -3.78 -22.48 4.86
C ALA A 67 -5.05 -22.83 5.65
N ALA A 68 -6.08 -21.99 5.59
CA ALA A 68 -7.37 -22.25 6.23
C ALA A 68 -8.07 -23.48 5.64
N ALA A 69 -8.03 -23.67 4.31
CA ALA A 69 -8.55 -24.86 3.67
C ALA A 69 -7.83 -26.13 4.14
N GLY A 70 -6.50 -26.08 4.25
CA GLY A 70 -5.68 -27.21 4.75
C GLY A 70 -6.00 -27.56 6.20
N VAL A 71 -6.12 -26.55 7.08
CA VAL A 71 -6.51 -26.75 8.49
C VAL A 71 -7.91 -27.32 8.59
N TYR A 72 -8.86 -26.79 7.82
CA TYR A 72 -10.24 -27.30 7.80
C TYR A 72 -10.28 -28.76 7.34
N ALA A 73 -9.58 -29.13 6.28
CA ALA A 73 -9.50 -30.50 5.79
C ALA A 73 -8.92 -31.44 6.86
N ALA A 74 -7.85 -31.04 7.54
CA ALA A 74 -7.24 -31.82 8.61
C ALA A 74 -8.19 -32.02 9.80
N VAL A 75 -8.89 -30.97 10.22
CA VAL A 75 -9.90 -31.07 11.30
C VAL A 75 -11.02 -32.00 10.88
N ALA A 76 -11.57 -31.81 9.67
CA ALA A 76 -12.68 -32.60 9.15
C ALA A 76 -12.36 -34.11 9.09
N THR A 77 -11.11 -34.50 8.82
CA THR A 77 -10.70 -35.92 8.82
C THR A 77 -10.56 -36.55 10.20
N HIS A 78 -10.45 -35.74 11.26
CA HIS A 78 -10.19 -36.22 12.62
C HIS A 78 -11.35 -36.04 13.59
N SER A 79 -12.42 -35.35 13.18
CA SER A 79 -13.58 -35.14 14.03
C SER A 79 -14.71 -36.08 13.62
N ASP A 80 -15.29 -36.78 14.60
CA ASP A 80 -16.50 -37.57 14.41
C ASP A 80 -17.70 -36.62 14.37
N TRP A 81 -17.94 -36.04 13.20
CA TRP A 81 -19.16 -35.27 12.94
C TRP A 81 -20.30 -36.29 12.83
N GLY A 82 -21.04 -36.47 13.92
CA GLY A 82 -22.09 -37.49 14.04
C GLY A 82 -23.06 -37.53 12.85
N ALA A 83 -23.82 -38.63 12.75
CA ALA A 83 -24.66 -38.96 11.58
C ALA A 83 -25.71 -37.90 11.17
N GLU A 84 -25.93 -36.88 11.99
CA GLU A 84 -26.83 -35.77 11.73
C GLU A 84 -26.23 -34.69 10.81
N TYR A 85 -24.91 -34.69 10.59
CA TYR A 85 -24.26 -33.70 9.72
C TYR A 85 -24.39 -34.06 8.24
N SER A 86 -25.18 -33.26 7.53
CA SER A 86 -25.32 -33.36 6.07
C SER A 86 -23.99 -33.03 5.35
N PRO A 87 -23.60 -33.78 4.31
CA PRO A 87 -22.43 -33.45 3.47
C PRO A 87 -22.47 -32.01 2.92
N TRP A 88 -23.67 -31.50 2.65
CA TRP A 88 -23.86 -30.12 2.18
C TRP A 88 -23.48 -29.08 3.23
N ALA A 89 -23.68 -29.37 4.51
CA ALA A 89 -23.29 -28.47 5.60
C ALA A 89 -21.76 -28.29 5.65
N HIS A 90 -21.00 -29.35 5.41
CA HIS A 90 -19.52 -29.27 5.33
C HIS A 90 -19.03 -28.44 4.15
N LEU A 91 -19.70 -28.53 3.00
CA LEU A 91 -19.38 -27.70 1.84
C LEU A 91 -19.65 -26.23 2.12
N VAL A 92 -20.82 -25.91 2.70
CA VAL A 92 -21.21 -24.53 3.02
C VAL A 92 -20.26 -23.95 4.07
N LEU A 93 -19.97 -24.70 5.13
CA LEU A 93 -19.07 -24.26 6.20
C LEU A 93 -17.63 -24.07 5.69
N GLY A 94 -17.13 -25.01 4.87
CA GLY A 94 -15.82 -24.91 4.23
C GLY A 94 -15.73 -23.70 3.29
N ALA A 95 -16.75 -23.47 2.47
CA ALA A 95 -16.81 -22.31 1.57
C ALA A 95 -16.86 -20.99 2.36
N ALA A 96 -17.65 -20.92 3.43
CA ALA A 96 -17.71 -19.76 4.30
C ALA A 96 -16.35 -19.50 4.98
N ALA A 97 -15.72 -20.53 5.56
CA ALA A 97 -14.41 -20.43 6.17
C ALA A 97 -13.35 -19.93 5.16
N PHE A 98 -13.32 -20.50 3.95
CA PHE A 98 -12.43 -20.06 2.88
C PHE A 98 -12.65 -18.59 2.51
N PHE A 99 -13.90 -18.17 2.38
CA PHE A 99 -14.26 -16.79 2.05
C PHE A 99 -13.81 -15.80 3.13
N PHE A 100 -14.15 -16.07 4.40
CA PHE A 100 -13.80 -15.19 5.51
C PHE A 100 -12.29 -15.17 5.77
N CYS A 101 -11.60 -16.31 5.74
CA CYS A 101 -10.14 -16.35 5.85
C CYS A 101 -9.44 -15.61 4.69
N GLY A 102 -9.95 -15.75 3.45
CA GLY A 102 -9.43 -15.00 2.31
C GLY A 102 -9.65 -13.49 2.45
N LEU A 103 -10.82 -13.07 2.96
CA LEU A 103 -11.14 -11.67 3.22
C LEU A 103 -10.24 -11.09 4.30
N THR A 104 -10.10 -11.77 5.44
CA THR A 104 -9.23 -11.31 6.54
C THR A 104 -7.78 -11.26 6.10
N GLY A 105 -7.29 -12.23 5.34
CA GLY A 105 -5.96 -12.20 4.74
C GLY A 105 -5.72 -11.02 3.81
N LYS A 106 -6.71 -10.66 2.98
CA LYS A 106 -6.66 -9.43 2.15
C LYS A 106 -6.61 -8.17 3.01
N LEU A 107 -7.46 -8.07 4.03
CA LEU A 107 -7.49 -6.91 4.94
C LEU A 107 -6.17 -6.73 5.69
N ILE A 108 -5.61 -7.82 6.22
CA ILE A 108 -4.30 -7.82 6.88
C ILE A 108 -3.20 -7.45 5.90
N GLY A 109 -3.18 -8.05 4.70
CA GLY A 109 -2.22 -7.72 3.65
C GLY A 109 -2.25 -6.24 3.26
N LEU A 110 -3.46 -5.67 3.15
CA LEU A 110 -3.66 -4.25 2.86
C LEU A 110 -3.24 -3.35 4.04
N ALA A 111 -3.53 -3.75 5.27
CA ALA A 111 -3.12 -3.01 6.46
C ALA A 111 -1.58 -2.95 6.57
N ILE A 112 -0.90 -4.07 6.33
CA ILE A 112 0.57 -4.13 6.33
C ILE A 112 1.16 -3.30 5.20
N SER A 113 0.60 -3.36 3.99
CA SER A 113 1.10 -2.56 2.86
C SER A 113 0.94 -1.06 3.13
N ARG A 114 -0.22 -0.64 3.66
CA ARG A 114 -0.46 0.76 4.09
C ARG A 114 0.48 1.19 5.20
N HIS A 115 0.74 0.32 6.18
CA HIS A 115 1.66 0.62 7.26
C HIS A 115 3.11 0.81 6.73
N ARG A 116 3.57 -0.08 5.85
CA ARG A 116 4.89 0.04 5.20
C ARG A 116 5.01 1.30 4.36
N LEU A 117 3.97 1.62 3.58
CA LEU A 117 3.92 2.85 2.78
C LEU A 117 4.02 4.10 3.67
N ARG A 118 3.25 4.14 4.76
CA ARG A 118 3.31 5.25 5.72
C ARG A 118 4.71 5.40 6.33
N LYS A 119 5.36 4.29 6.68
CA LYS A 119 6.74 4.31 7.20
C LYS A 119 7.73 4.88 6.19
N LEU A 120 7.65 4.49 4.93
CA LEU A 120 8.52 5.02 3.87
C LEU A 120 8.28 6.50 3.61
N LEU A 121 7.02 6.94 3.61
CA LEU A 121 6.68 8.37 3.45
C LEU A 121 7.22 9.20 4.63
N LEU A 122 7.10 8.71 5.86
CA LEU A 122 7.67 9.38 7.03
C LEU A 122 9.19 9.45 6.96
N GLN A 123 9.86 8.39 6.50
CA GLN A 123 11.31 8.40 6.31
C GLN A 123 11.75 9.41 5.24
N ALA A 124 11.02 9.50 4.12
CA ALA A 124 11.29 10.49 3.09
C ALA A 124 11.11 11.92 3.63
N LEU A 125 10.04 12.17 4.41
CA LEU A 125 9.82 13.47 5.05
C LEU A 125 10.92 13.84 6.04
N ASP A 126 11.33 12.91 6.91
CA ASP A 126 12.42 13.13 7.87
C ASP A 126 13.76 13.43 7.17
N GLN A 127 14.02 12.80 6.02
CA GLN A 127 15.16 13.17 5.19
C GLN A 127 15.04 14.60 4.66
N THR A 128 13.88 14.98 4.11
CA THR A 128 13.71 16.36 3.60
C THR A 128 13.91 17.42 4.68
N GLU A 129 13.49 17.15 5.92
CA GLU A 129 13.66 18.07 7.05
C GLU A 129 15.13 18.21 7.46
N LYS A 130 15.89 17.10 7.47
CA LYS A 130 17.32 17.11 7.80
C LYS A 130 18.20 17.86 6.79
N TYR A 131 17.82 17.89 5.51
CA TYR A 131 18.57 18.58 4.47
C TYR A 131 18.13 20.04 4.25
N ALA A 132 16.95 20.44 4.73
CA ALA A 132 16.46 21.82 4.66
C ALA A 132 17.34 22.90 5.35
N PRO A 133 17.96 22.70 6.53
CA PRO A 133 18.66 23.77 7.23
C PRO A 133 19.95 24.22 6.53
N ALA A 134 20.60 23.35 5.75
CA ALA A 134 21.80 23.72 4.99
C ALA A 134 21.47 24.64 3.80
N ALA A 135 20.35 24.39 3.10
CA ALA A 135 19.96 25.18 1.93
C ALA A 135 19.51 26.61 2.26
N LEU A 136 19.11 26.88 3.50
CA LEU A 136 18.73 28.22 3.98
C LEU A 136 19.92 29.08 4.43
N SER A 137 21.07 28.46 4.73
CA SER A 137 22.29 29.18 5.14
C SER A 137 23.04 29.83 3.96
N ASP A 138 22.82 29.35 2.74
CA ASP A 138 23.51 29.82 1.53
C ASP A 138 22.72 30.89 0.76
N VAL A 139 21.57 31.34 1.26
CA VAL A 139 20.88 32.50 0.67
C VAL A 139 21.70 33.73 1.03
N PRO A 140 22.39 34.38 0.06
CA PRO A 140 23.18 35.56 0.37
C PRO A 140 22.21 36.62 0.87
N THR A 141 22.37 37.03 2.13
CA THR A 141 21.76 38.24 2.65
C THR A 141 22.23 39.38 1.77
N ALA A 142 21.41 39.75 0.78
CA ALA A 142 21.66 40.90 -0.07
C ALA A 142 21.75 42.10 0.87
N HIS A 143 22.99 42.55 1.12
CA HIS A 143 23.23 43.80 1.81
C HIS A 143 22.68 44.92 0.92
N PRO A 144 21.81 45.79 1.45
CA PRO A 144 21.22 46.91 0.72
C PRO A 144 22.26 47.95 0.30
#